data_AF-A0A1V6A2E9-F1
#
_entry.id   AF-A0A1V6A2E9-F1
#
_cell.length_a   1.000
_cell.length_b   1.000
_cell.length_c   1.000
_cell.angle_alpha   90.00
_cell.angle_beta   90.00
_cell.angle_gamma   90.00
#
_symmetry.space_group_name_H-M   'P 1'
#
loop_
_entity.id
_entity.type
_entity.pdbx_description
1 polymer ?
#
loop_
_entity_poly.entity_id
_entity_poly.type
_entity_poly.pdbx_seq_one_letter_code
_entity_poly.pdbx_strand_id
1 'polypeptide(L)'
;MSEVLKKTEKLLLVEKSVMAKDGSFVPIKDILYLTSKRSEVLANLAGKKPVALPENLNYWERFLKGLFVRTHRQYLVALDRIEGTFERFPDEPEEEKLSRAEIRAKDDECEISLLGTAKRIPVTDAYGPNLKKILGITKFHYLVPENPSDRVLRLYGLVDFGWRELYNLDKNDKAAVEAFKSKWDIKLFEKRRMLSYFRLYGENKINTKRVIKNLIYQIWRWIQKGIEKPSDGNIRSLWYKIKGVLAQHSNILGANDVDTFYSTLQEMVEKKGFFRYKDFGFMDMNEPYRGIGAKNPEIILASEKLGHYLFIKKLADAHGVSFICLKGEPAVITMEYFSDDLKEKCCGKPLTVFSISDIDPAGYSIERNLLRGLGKVHQINKVIKLVDLSVFTTEEIGFVRFPVVSYEKKGEQLKPIAPATIGQITKCRAWFEGEIKDGRLLSEKDKGGGWKVVTIHGIESDAADREIIKDRFLAGLGKVRNKKPVV
;
A
#
# COMPACT_ATOMS: atom_id res chain seq x y z
N MET A 1 -5.45 36.93 28.07
CA MET A 1 -5.25 36.14 26.83
C MET A 1 -6.39 35.14 26.71
N SER A 2 -7.26 35.25 25.70
CA SER A 2 -8.49 34.44 25.60
C SER A 2 -8.18 32.94 25.45
N GLU A 3 -9.09 32.07 25.88
CA GLU A 3 -8.93 30.62 25.79
C GLU A 3 -8.79 30.13 24.33
N VAL A 4 -9.39 30.86 23.39
CA VAL A 4 -9.27 30.66 21.95
C VAL A 4 -7.84 30.95 21.47
N LEU A 5 -7.24 32.08 21.85
CA LEU A 5 -5.84 32.41 21.52
C LEU A 5 -4.86 31.34 22.00
N LYS A 6 -5.04 30.81 23.23
CA LYS A 6 -4.22 29.73 23.77
C LYS A 6 -4.36 28.40 23.01
N LYS A 7 -5.56 28.09 22.47
CA LYS A 7 -5.79 26.90 21.63
C LYS A 7 -5.20 27.08 20.22
N THR A 8 -5.34 28.26 19.63
CA THR A 8 -4.76 28.58 18.32
C THR A 8 -3.23 28.57 18.35
N GLU A 9 -2.60 29.14 19.39
CA GLU A 9 -1.13 29.08 19.55
C GLU A 9 -0.61 27.64 19.70
N LYS A 10 -1.36 26.75 20.37
CA LYS A 10 -1.00 25.33 20.49
C LYS A 10 -1.10 24.58 19.17
N LEU A 11 -2.13 24.84 18.38
CA LEU A 11 -2.27 24.26 17.04
C LEU A 11 -1.13 24.71 16.12
N LEU A 12 -0.73 25.98 16.21
CA LEU A 12 0.39 26.52 15.45
C LEU A 12 1.76 26.04 15.97
N LEU A 13 1.86 25.63 17.23
CA LEU A 13 3.11 25.14 17.83
C LEU A 13 3.60 23.85 17.16
N VAL A 14 2.70 22.98 16.69
CA VAL A 14 3.04 21.73 15.99
C VAL A 14 3.77 21.99 14.67
N GLU A 15 3.43 23.10 14.00
CA GLU A 15 4.03 23.52 12.72
C GLU A 15 5.31 24.36 12.90
N LYS A 16 5.69 24.71 14.14
CA LYS A 16 6.94 25.45 14.41
C LYS A 16 8.16 24.53 14.33
N SER A 17 9.30 25.13 13.99
CA SER A 17 10.61 24.48 14.09
C SER A 17 11.38 25.02 15.29
N VAL A 18 12.18 24.15 15.91
CA VAL A 18 13.11 24.51 17.00
C VAL A 18 14.54 24.46 16.47
N MET A 19 15.37 25.35 16.99
CA MET A 19 16.79 25.40 16.63
C MET A 19 17.58 24.43 17.51
N ALA A 20 18.37 23.59 16.87
CA ALA A 20 19.30 22.66 17.52
C ALA A 20 20.63 23.34 17.86
N LYS A 21 21.45 22.68 18.69
CA LYS A 21 22.79 23.16 19.06
C LYS A 21 23.74 23.26 17.86
N ASP A 22 23.52 22.46 16.82
CA ASP A 22 24.30 22.49 15.58
C ASP A 22 23.81 23.54 14.57
N GLY A 23 22.84 24.39 14.96
CA GLY A 23 22.25 25.42 14.12
C GLY A 23 21.17 24.91 13.15
N SER A 24 20.88 23.61 13.13
CA SER A 24 19.81 23.06 12.30
C SER A 24 18.42 23.37 12.85
N PHE A 25 17.42 23.45 11.96
CA PHE A 25 16.02 23.62 12.34
C PHE A 25 15.29 22.28 12.27
N VAL A 26 14.64 21.94 13.39
CA VAL A 26 13.90 20.68 13.54
C VAL A 26 12.41 20.99 13.71
N PRO A 27 11.54 20.61 12.76
CA PRO A 27 10.09 20.74 12.92
C PRO A 27 9.61 19.96 14.15
N ILE A 28 8.79 20.58 15.01
CA ILE A 28 8.29 19.94 16.23
C ILE A 28 7.50 18.67 15.91
N LYS A 29 6.69 18.68 14.85
CA LYS A 29 5.95 17.50 14.36
C LYS A 29 6.84 16.30 14.00
N ASP A 30 8.11 16.51 13.67
CA ASP A 30 9.02 15.43 13.29
C ASP A 30 9.69 14.76 14.51
N ILE A 31 9.56 15.35 15.69
CA ILE A 31 10.14 14.85 16.93
C ILE A 31 9.27 13.74 17.49
N LEU A 32 9.84 12.54 17.63
CA LEU A 32 9.16 11.38 18.21
C LEU A 32 9.20 11.43 19.74
N TYR A 33 10.38 11.69 20.29
CA TYR A 33 10.61 11.82 21.74
C TYR A 33 11.95 12.52 22.01
N LEU A 34 12.03 13.19 23.15
CA LEU A 34 13.27 13.72 23.69
C LEU A 34 13.85 12.74 24.72
N THR A 35 15.18 12.61 24.73
CA THR A 35 15.91 11.86 25.75
C THR A 35 16.94 12.74 26.42
N SER A 36 17.00 12.73 27.75
CA SER A 36 18.10 13.33 28.50
C SER A 36 19.21 12.30 28.76
N LYS A 37 20.43 12.58 28.28
CA LYS A 37 21.62 11.74 28.49
C LYS A 37 22.84 12.63 28.72
N ARG A 38 23.60 12.38 29.80
CA ARG A 38 24.86 13.10 30.12
C ARG A 38 24.71 14.63 30.05
N SER A 39 23.65 15.17 30.67
CA SER A 39 23.35 16.62 30.70
C SER A 39 22.95 17.24 29.35
N GLU A 40 22.71 16.44 28.31
CA GLU A 40 22.17 16.91 27.03
C GLU A 40 20.79 16.34 26.76
N VAL A 41 19.96 17.11 26.03
CA VAL A 41 18.66 16.68 25.53
C VAL A 41 18.79 16.39 24.05
N LEU A 42 18.42 15.18 23.65
CA LEU A 42 18.44 14.72 22.25
C LEU A 42 17.02 14.59 21.72
N ALA A 43 16.71 15.28 20.64
CA ALA A 43 15.50 15.07 19.84
C ALA A 43 15.68 13.86 18.93
N ASN A 44 14.85 12.85 19.10
CA ASN A 44 14.88 11.64 18.29
C ASN A 44 13.83 11.76 17.18
N LEU A 45 14.28 11.63 15.94
CA LEU A 45 13.49 11.83 14.72
C LEU A 45 13.30 10.49 14.00
N ALA A 46 12.19 10.34 13.26
CA ALA A 46 11.94 9.12 12.49
C ALA A 46 13.02 8.93 11.39
N GLY A 47 13.75 7.81 11.45
CA GLY A 47 14.74 7.44 10.43
C GLY A 47 15.95 8.38 10.28
N LYS A 48 16.13 9.36 11.17
CA LYS A 48 17.24 10.33 11.16
C LYS A 48 18.08 10.21 12.43
N LYS A 49 19.30 10.74 12.39
CA LYS A 49 20.17 10.80 13.58
C LYS A 49 19.55 11.74 14.64
N PRO A 50 19.67 11.43 15.94
CA PRO A 50 19.22 12.33 16.99
C PRO A 50 19.96 13.66 16.95
N VAL A 51 19.25 14.74 17.24
CA VAL A 51 19.78 16.11 17.20
C VAL A 51 19.80 16.68 18.62
N ALA A 52 20.91 17.32 19.00
CA ALA A 52 21.03 17.93 20.33
C ALA A 52 20.25 19.25 20.40
N LEU A 53 19.39 19.37 21.40
CA LEU A 53 18.64 20.57 21.67
C LEU A 53 19.33 21.42 22.76
N PRO A 54 19.19 22.76 22.70
CA PRO A 54 19.55 23.62 23.83
C PRO A 54 18.62 23.32 25.02
N GLU A 55 19.00 23.74 26.22
CA GLU A 55 18.21 23.55 27.44
C GLU A 55 18.04 22.12 27.97
N ASN A 56 17.51 22.02 29.19
CA ASN A 56 17.24 20.76 29.89
C ASN A 56 15.82 20.24 29.64
N LEU A 57 15.55 19.00 30.07
CA LEU A 57 14.27 18.33 29.81
C LEU A 57 13.07 19.04 30.45
N ASN A 58 13.25 19.73 31.58
CA ASN A 58 12.17 20.45 32.27
C ASN A 58 11.72 21.69 31.47
N TYR A 59 12.66 22.38 30.82
CA TYR A 59 12.35 23.47 29.91
C TYR A 59 11.46 22.95 28.76
N TRP A 60 11.87 21.85 28.12
CA TRP A 60 11.13 21.26 27.00
C TRP A 60 9.76 20.72 27.41
N GLU A 61 9.63 20.14 28.59
CA GLU A 61 8.34 19.70 29.14
C GLU A 61 7.35 20.88 29.29
N ARG A 62 7.83 22.03 29.77
CA ARG A 62 7.03 23.26 29.85
C ARG A 62 6.69 23.83 28.47
N PHE A 63 7.68 23.89 27.58
CA PHE A 63 7.54 24.47 26.25
C PHE A 63 6.57 23.67 25.38
N LEU A 64 6.64 22.33 25.45
CA LEU A 64 5.84 21.40 24.66
C LEU A 64 4.58 20.91 25.39
N LYS A 65 4.15 21.61 26.43
CA LYS A 65 3.05 21.19 27.30
C LYS A 65 1.75 20.96 26.53
N GLY A 66 1.24 19.73 26.59
CA GLY A 66 0.01 19.31 25.91
C GLY A 66 0.21 18.74 24.51
N LEU A 67 1.43 18.80 23.98
CA LEU A 67 1.85 18.03 22.81
C LEU A 67 2.75 16.87 23.21
N PHE A 68 3.54 17.06 24.25
CA PHE A 68 4.42 16.04 24.81
C PHE A 68 4.04 15.73 26.26
N VAL A 69 4.34 14.51 26.67
CA VAL A 69 4.13 13.99 28.02
C VAL A 69 5.41 13.38 28.56
N ARG A 70 5.72 13.66 29.82
CA ARG A 70 6.84 13.04 30.50
C ARG A 70 6.44 11.65 30.99
N THR A 71 7.18 10.65 30.55
CA THR A 71 6.90 9.24 30.86
C THR A 71 7.94 8.65 31.81
N HIS A 72 9.11 9.26 31.88
CA HIS A 72 10.18 8.86 32.78
C HIS A 72 11.10 10.06 33.02
N ARG A 73 11.95 10.02 34.06
CA ARG A 73 12.89 11.10 34.39
C ARG A 73 13.75 11.56 33.21
N GLN A 74 14.05 10.65 32.28
CA GLN A 74 14.87 10.89 31.09
C GLN A 74 14.08 11.06 29.79
N TYR A 75 12.76 10.85 29.77
CA TYR A 75 11.99 10.77 28.54
C TYR A 75 10.81 11.73 28.52
N LEU A 76 10.70 12.47 27.42
CA LEU A 76 9.55 13.32 27.08
C LEU A 76 9.05 12.91 25.70
N VAL A 77 7.79 12.55 25.58
CA VAL A 77 7.28 11.80 24.42
C VAL A 77 6.15 12.55 23.72
N ALA A 78 6.18 12.58 22.39
CA ALA A 78 5.13 13.20 21.59
C ALA A 78 3.83 12.37 21.68
N LEU A 79 2.74 12.99 22.12
CA LEU A 79 1.47 12.30 22.39
C LEU A 79 0.83 11.71 21.13
N ASP A 80 0.91 12.42 20.01
CA ASP A 80 0.38 12.01 18.70
C ASP A 80 1.18 10.89 18.04
N ARG A 81 2.38 10.60 18.56
CA ARG A 81 3.24 9.51 18.09
C ARG A 81 3.04 8.23 18.86
N ILE A 82 2.36 8.25 20.01
CA ILE A 82 2.15 7.04 20.79
C ILE A 82 1.19 6.10 20.06
N GLU A 83 1.67 4.91 19.73
CA GLU A 83 0.93 3.90 18.98
C GLU A 83 0.26 2.87 19.92
N GLY A 84 0.82 2.69 21.12
CA GLY A 84 0.33 1.74 22.12
C GLY A 84 1.18 1.72 23.38
N THR A 85 0.66 1.07 24.42
CA THR A 85 1.33 0.78 25.68
C THR A 85 1.73 -0.71 25.73
N PHE A 86 2.65 -1.14 26.56
CA PHE A 86 3.12 -2.52 26.71
C PHE A 86 3.37 -2.74 28.19
N GLU A 87 2.92 -3.83 28.78
CA GLU A 87 3.34 -4.13 30.15
C GLU A 87 4.85 -4.46 30.13
N ARG A 88 5.63 -3.89 31.06
CA ARG A 88 6.92 -4.48 31.41
C ARG A 88 6.60 -5.81 32.05
N PHE A 89 7.16 -6.91 31.54
CA PHE A 89 6.98 -8.23 32.13
C PHE A 89 7.07 -8.14 33.66
N PRO A 90 6.05 -8.53 34.43
CA PRO A 90 6.35 -9.29 35.61
C PRO A 90 6.97 -10.61 35.11
N ASP A 91 8.15 -10.98 35.61
CA ASP A 91 8.43 -12.40 35.77
C ASP A 91 7.18 -13.01 36.39
N GLU A 92 6.72 -14.16 35.90
CA GLU A 92 5.53 -14.84 36.42
C GLU A 92 5.51 -14.64 37.94
N PRO A 93 4.52 -13.92 38.51
CA PRO A 93 4.48 -13.84 39.95
C PRO A 93 4.24 -15.28 40.39
N GLU A 94 5.23 -15.88 41.04
CA GLU A 94 4.93 -16.75 42.17
C GLU A 94 3.80 -16.03 42.92
N GLU A 95 2.67 -16.70 43.09
CA GLU A 95 1.47 -16.16 43.74
C GLU A 95 1.79 -15.85 45.21
N GLU A 96 2.59 -14.81 45.46
CA GLU A 96 2.98 -14.34 46.77
C GLU A 96 2.50 -12.91 46.96
N LYS A 97 1.40 -12.81 47.70
CA LYS A 97 1.03 -11.75 48.67
C LYS A 97 1.44 -10.30 48.35
N LEU A 98 1.27 -9.82 47.12
CA LEU A 98 1.35 -8.38 46.86
C LEU A 98 0.13 -7.67 47.46
N SER A 99 0.38 -6.58 48.17
CA SER A 99 -0.66 -5.70 48.70
C SER A 99 -1.42 -4.99 47.56
N ARG A 100 -2.65 -4.54 47.84
CA ARG A 100 -3.44 -3.75 46.88
C ARG A 100 -2.73 -2.48 46.39
N ALA A 101 -1.81 -1.93 47.19
CA ALA A 101 -1.03 -0.75 46.82
C ALA A 101 0.08 -1.09 45.81
N GLU A 102 0.77 -2.21 46.01
CA GLU A 102 1.82 -2.69 45.08
C GLU A 102 1.22 -3.15 43.74
N ILE A 103 0.04 -3.76 43.77
CA ILE A 103 -0.72 -4.08 42.55
C ILE A 103 -1.04 -2.79 41.79
N ARG A 104 -1.51 -1.74 42.47
CA ARG A 104 -1.81 -0.45 41.82
C ARG A 104 -0.57 0.25 41.26
N ALA A 105 0.56 0.16 41.95
CA ALA A 105 1.82 0.73 41.45
C ALA A 105 2.30 -0.01 40.18
N LYS A 106 2.16 -1.34 40.13
CA LYS A 106 2.44 -2.11 38.90
C LYS A 106 1.43 -1.81 37.78
N ASP A 107 0.15 -1.60 38.08
CA ASP A 107 -0.88 -1.16 37.11
C ASP A 107 -0.55 0.22 36.46
N ASP A 108 0.39 0.99 37.03
CA ASP A 108 0.86 2.30 36.56
C ASP A 108 2.16 2.25 35.76
N GLU A 109 2.79 1.09 35.64
CA GLU A 109 3.99 0.89 34.84
C GLU A 109 3.68 0.31 33.46
N CYS A 110 4.34 0.83 32.43
CA CYS A 110 4.29 0.25 31.09
C CYS A 110 5.52 0.68 30.27
N GLU A 111 5.64 0.21 29.05
CA GLU A 111 6.44 0.82 28.01
C GLU A 111 5.51 1.31 26.91
N ILE A 112 5.92 2.27 26.10
CA ILE A 112 5.10 2.76 24.99
C ILE A 112 5.81 2.58 23.66
N SER A 113 5.07 2.17 22.63
CA SER A 113 5.50 2.28 21.23
C SER A 113 5.27 3.68 20.73
N LEU A 114 6.17 4.11 19.86
CA LEU A 114 5.98 5.32 19.08
C LEU A 114 6.03 4.98 17.59
N LEU A 115 5.09 5.53 16.83
CA LEU A 115 5.11 5.48 15.37
C LEU A 115 6.44 6.07 14.86
N GLY A 116 7.15 5.32 14.01
CA GLY A 116 8.41 5.78 13.40
C GLY A 116 9.68 5.42 14.17
N THR A 117 9.61 4.71 15.30
CA THR A 117 10.78 4.15 15.99
C THR A 117 10.47 2.83 16.67
N ALA A 118 11.46 1.93 16.76
CA ALA A 118 11.29 0.66 17.47
C ALA A 118 11.62 0.75 18.96
N LYS A 119 12.08 1.91 19.43
CA LYS A 119 12.44 2.10 20.82
C LYS A 119 11.17 2.08 21.67
N ARG A 120 11.12 1.16 22.63
CA ARG A 120 10.12 1.17 23.70
C ARG A 120 10.53 2.22 24.73
N ILE A 121 9.63 3.13 25.07
CA ILE A 121 9.90 4.18 26.06
C ILE A 121 9.26 3.76 27.38
N PRO A 122 10.02 3.67 28.49
CA PRO A 122 9.44 3.27 29.76
C PRO A 122 8.53 4.37 30.33
N VAL A 123 7.49 3.91 31.01
CA VAL A 123 6.59 4.65 31.88
C VAL A 123 6.72 4.02 33.26
N THR A 124 7.22 4.78 34.23
CA THR A 124 7.29 4.31 35.62
C THR A 124 6.06 4.75 36.40
N ASP A 125 5.83 4.10 37.53
CA ASP A 125 4.75 4.37 38.50
C ASP A 125 4.52 5.87 38.78
N ALA A 126 5.58 6.67 38.92
CA ALA A 126 5.50 8.10 39.18
C ALA A 126 4.89 8.91 38.02
N TYR A 127 4.99 8.43 36.78
CA TYR A 127 4.50 9.11 35.58
C TYR A 127 3.23 8.48 34.99
N GLY A 128 2.97 7.21 35.34
CA GLY A 128 1.79 6.44 34.92
C GLY A 128 0.45 7.17 35.15
N PRO A 129 0.14 7.66 36.36
CA PRO A 129 -1.13 8.32 36.67
C PRO A 129 -1.39 9.55 35.79
N ASN A 130 -0.36 10.37 35.54
CA ASN A 130 -0.47 11.55 34.69
C ASN A 130 -0.71 11.15 33.23
N LEU A 131 0.03 10.15 32.74
CA LEU A 131 -0.18 9.61 31.40
C LEU A 131 -1.61 9.05 31.25
N LYS A 132 -2.09 8.21 32.19
CA LYS A 132 -3.47 7.69 32.18
C LYS A 132 -4.51 8.80 32.12
N LYS A 133 -4.34 9.85 32.92
CA LYS A 133 -5.22 11.03 32.93
C LYS A 133 -5.21 11.76 31.59
N ILE A 134 -4.04 11.95 30.98
CA ILE A 134 -3.91 12.59 29.66
C ILE A 134 -4.58 11.76 28.57
N LEU A 135 -4.51 10.43 28.68
CA LEU A 135 -5.08 9.50 27.70
C LEU A 135 -6.54 9.13 27.94
N GLY A 136 -7.14 9.56 29.05
CA GLY A 136 -8.52 9.21 29.40
C GLY A 136 -8.72 7.72 29.69
N ILE A 137 -7.69 7.01 30.13
CA ILE A 137 -7.74 5.57 30.44
C ILE A 137 -7.60 5.31 31.94
N THR A 138 -8.16 4.21 32.43
CA THR A 138 -8.12 3.85 33.86
C THR A 138 -7.03 2.84 34.22
N LYS A 139 -6.56 2.05 33.24
CA LYS A 139 -5.49 1.03 33.37
C LYS A 139 -4.68 0.93 32.08
N PHE A 140 -3.39 0.59 32.21
CA PHE A 140 -2.53 0.25 31.07
C PHE A 140 -2.70 -1.19 30.55
N HIS A 141 -3.54 -1.98 31.22
CA HIS A 141 -3.56 -3.43 31.09
C HIS A 141 -3.98 -3.92 29.69
N TYR A 142 -3.50 -5.13 29.42
CA TYR A 142 -3.90 -6.06 28.37
C TYR A 142 -3.14 -5.93 27.04
N LEU A 143 -1.82 -6.07 27.02
CA LEU A 143 -1.10 -6.34 25.77
C LEU A 143 -0.10 -7.47 25.99
N VAL A 144 -0.37 -8.62 25.36
CA VAL A 144 0.55 -9.77 25.39
C VAL A 144 1.80 -9.43 24.58
N PRO A 145 2.99 -9.86 25.03
CA PRO A 145 4.26 -9.53 24.39
C PRO A 145 4.31 -9.98 22.93
N GLU A 146 4.54 -9.02 22.04
CA GLU A 146 4.92 -9.26 20.65
C GLU A 146 6.38 -9.77 20.62
N ASN A 147 6.61 -10.88 19.89
CA ASN A 147 7.90 -11.51 19.66
C ASN A 147 9.03 -10.49 19.35
N PRO A 148 10.13 -10.42 20.13
CA PRO A 148 11.26 -9.51 19.92
C PRO A 148 12.02 -9.69 18.59
N SER A 149 11.89 -10.85 17.95
CA SER A 149 12.71 -11.23 16.80
C SER A 149 12.29 -10.59 15.46
N ASP A 150 11.12 -9.94 15.37
CA ASP A 150 10.71 -9.25 14.14
C ASP A 150 10.31 -7.79 14.37
N ARG A 151 11.33 -6.95 14.55
CA ARG A 151 11.19 -5.49 14.71
C ARG A 151 10.37 -4.87 13.58
N VAL A 152 10.47 -5.38 12.36
CA VAL A 152 9.83 -4.81 11.18
C VAL A 152 8.32 -5.08 11.20
N LEU A 153 7.91 -6.30 11.54
CA LEU A 153 6.49 -6.65 11.69
C LEU A 153 5.83 -5.90 12.85
N ARG A 154 6.54 -5.73 13.98
CA ARG A 154 6.05 -4.95 15.13
C ARG A 154 5.83 -3.49 14.77
N LEU A 155 6.81 -2.85 14.12
CA LEU A 155 6.70 -1.46 13.62
C LEU A 155 5.57 -1.28 12.60
N TYR A 156 5.09 -2.37 12.00
CA TYR A 156 4.00 -2.37 11.06
C TYR A 156 2.61 -2.61 11.71
N GLY A 157 2.59 -2.96 13.00
CA GLY A 157 1.39 -3.24 13.78
C GLY A 157 0.89 -4.70 13.68
N LEU A 158 1.76 -5.64 13.28
CA LEU A 158 1.45 -7.07 13.24
C LEU A 158 1.87 -7.76 14.55
N VAL A 159 0.97 -8.58 15.05
CA VAL A 159 1.07 -9.36 16.28
C VAL A 159 1.26 -10.82 15.91
N ASP A 160 2.35 -11.40 16.43
CA ASP A 160 2.78 -12.75 16.11
C ASP A 160 2.11 -13.80 17.03
N PHE A 161 0.79 -13.96 16.89
CA PHE A 161 0.02 -14.88 17.73
C PHE A 161 0.49 -16.33 17.58
N GLY A 162 0.92 -16.93 18.70
CA GLY A 162 1.24 -18.35 18.78
C GLY A 162 2.44 -18.78 17.93
N TRP A 163 3.39 -17.90 17.58
CA TRP A 163 4.54 -18.20 16.71
C TRP A 163 5.22 -19.55 16.99
N ARG A 164 5.71 -19.72 18.22
CA ARG A 164 6.50 -20.90 18.62
C ARG A 164 5.64 -22.16 18.58
N GLU A 165 4.39 -22.05 19.03
CA GLU A 165 3.42 -23.13 18.98
C GLU A 165 3.13 -23.50 17.52
N LEU A 166 2.85 -22.54 16.64
CA LEU A 166 2.60 -22.76 15.22
C LEU A 166 3.82 -23.37 14.50
N TYR A 167 5.03 -22.92 14.83
CA TYR A 167 6.27 -23.42 14.24
C TYR A 167 6.44 -24.93 14.52
N ASN A 168 6.24 -25.33 15.78
CA ASN A 168 6.39 -26.72 16.23
C ASN A 168 5.12 -27.58 16.05
N LEU A 169 3.98 -26.98 15.69
CA LEU A 169 2.71 -27.70 15.53
C LEU A 169 2.80 -28.75 14.43
N ASP A 170 2.42 -29.99 14.73
CA ASP A 170 2.17 -30.98 13.69
C ASP A 170 0.80 -30.70 13.05
N LYS A 171 0.78 -30.45 11.74
CA LYS A 171 -0.45 -30.18 10.98
C LYS A 171 -1.37 -31.40 10.87
N ASN A 172 -0.84 -32.61 11.07
CA ASN A 172 -1.60 -33.85 10.98
C ASN A 172 -2.30 -34.21 12.31
N ASP A 173 -1.82 -33.67 13.43
CA ASP A 173 -2.47 -33.80 14.73
C ASP A 173 -3.66 -32.84 14.83
N LYS A 174 -4.84 -33.36 14.50
CA LYS A 174 -6.08 -32.57 14.50
C LYS A 174 -6.42 -32.01 15.88
N ALA A 175 -6.10 -32.71 16.96
CA ALA A 175 -6.40 -32.26 18.31
C ALA A 175 -5.49 -31.09 18.70
N ALA A 176 -4.19 -31.19 18.41
CA ALA A 176 -3.25 -30.11 18.63
C ALA A 176 -3.59 -28.87 17.78
N VAL A 177 -3.99 -29.06 16.51
CA VAL A 177 -4.41 -27.96 15.63
C VAL A 177 -5.66 -27.26 16.17
N GLU A 178 -6.67 -28.01 16.62
CA GLU A 178 -7.89 -27.42 17.17
C GLU A 178 -7.62 -26.67 18.48
N ALA A 179 -6.81 -27.23 19.37
CA ALA A 179 -6.38 -26.55 20.60
C ALA A 179 -5.62 -25.25 20.30
N PHE A 180 -4.72 -25.28 19.31
CA PHE A 180 -4.01 -24.10 18.84
C PHE A 180 -4.96 -23.04 18.27
N LYS A 181 -5.92 -23.43 17.40
CA LYS A 181 -6.92 -22.51 16.82
C LYS A 181 -7.81 -21.92 17.91
N SER A 182 -8.36 -22.73 18.82
CA SER A 182 -9.16 -22.26 19.95
C SER A 182 -8.41 -21.18 20.77
N LYS A 183 -7.11 -21.37 20.97
CA LYS A 183 -6.27 -20.43 21.71
C LYS A 183 -5.96 -19.14 20.92
N TRP A 184 -5.69 -19.22 19.62
CA TRP A 184 -5.08 -18.12 18.87
C TRP A 184 -5.90 -17.56 17.70
N ASP A 185 -7.02 -18.16 17.34
CA ASP A 185 -7.89 -17.64 16.28
C ASP A 185 -8.46 -16.29 16.68
N ILE A 186 -8.06 -15.23 15.97
CA ILE A 186 -8.55 -13.88 16.25
C ILE A 186 -10.07 -13.82 16.04
N LYS A 187 -10.62 -14.67 15.16
CA LYS A 187 -12.06 -14.75 14.89
C LYS A 187 -12.87 -15.21 16.11
N LEU A 188 -12.22 -15.86 17.07
CA LEU A 188 -12.86 -16.40 18.29
C LEU A 188 -12.59 -15.54 19.53
N PHE A 189 -11.83 -14.45 19.41
CA PHE A 189 -11.49 -13.63 20.57
C PHE A 189 -12.72 -12.88 21.09
N GLU A 190 -12.96 -12.96 22.40
CA GLU A 190 -13.99 -12.14 23.03
C GLU A 190 -13.63 -10.64 22.97
N LYS A 191 -14.63 -9.76 23.13
CA LYS A 191 -14.44 -8.30 23.08
C LYS A 191 -13.35 -7.78 24.02
N ARG A 192 -13.22 -8.35 25.22
CA ARG A 192 -12.16 -7.97 26.18
C ARG A 192 -10.76 -8.28 25.63
N ARG A 193 -10.60 -9.44 24.99
CA ARG A 193 -9.36 -9.86 24.33
C ARG A 193 -9.14 -9.09 23.02
N MET A 194 -10.18 -8.71 22.29
CA MET A 194 -10.01 -7.83 21.13
C MET A 194 -9.52 -6.43 21.53
N LEU A 195 -10.09 -5.87 22.59
CA LEU A 195 -9.68 -4.59 23.18
C LEU A 195 -8.31 -4.65 23.87
N SER A 196 -7.78 -5.85 24.12
CA SER A 196 -6.41 -6.00 24.60
C SER A 196 -5.44 -5.74 23.45
N TYR A 197 -5.57 -6.49 22.36
CA TYR A 197 -4.60 -6.46 21.26
C TYR A 197 -4.77 -5.30 20.29
N PHE A 198 -6.00 -4.82 20.11
CA PHE A 198 -6.35 -3.98 18.97
C PHE A 198 -6.99 -2.67 19.39
N ARG A 199 -6.73 -2.15 20.58
CA ARG A 199 -7.33 -0.88 21.01
C ARG A 199 -6.83 0.31 20.19
N LEU A 200 -7.72 1.26 19.92
CA LEU A 200 -7.35 2.61 19.47
C LEU A 200 -6.70 3.36 20.64
N TYR A 201 -5.64 4.08 20.35
CA TYR A 201 -4.96 4.85 21.37
C TYR A 201 -5.87 5.95 21.94
N GLY A 202 -5.95 6.05 23.27
CA GLY A 202 -6.81 7.03 23.96
C GLY A 202 -8.31 6.76 23.91
N GLU A 203 -8.74 5.66 23.28
CA GLU A 203 -10.16 5.31 23.14
C GLU A 203 -10.43 3.88 23.58
N ASN A 204 -11.56 3.62 24.23
CA ASN A 204 -12.00 2.24 24.51
C ASN A 204 -12.72 1.62 23.30
N LYS A 205 -12.11 1.74 22.12
CA LYS A 205 -12.62 1.24 20.83
C LYS A 205 -11.56 0.41 20.13
N ILE A 206 -12.00 -0.48 19.25
CA ILE A 206 -11.12 -1.35 18.47
C ILE A 206 -10.61 -0.59 17.23
N ASN A 207 -9.33 -0.73 16.93
CA ASN A 207 -8.67 -0.26 15.73
C ASN A 207 -8.92 -1.26 14.60
N THR A 208 -9.94 -0.97 13.78
CA THR A 208 -10.35 -1.81 12.65
C THR A 208 -9.20 -2.13 11.70
N LYS A 209 -8.37 -1.15 11.32
CA LYS A 209 -7.25 -1.37 10.41
C LYS A 209 -6.23 -2.37 11.00
N ARG A 210 -5.93 -2.26 12.30
CA ARG A 210 -5.00 -3.19 12.98
C ARG A 210 -5.59 -4.60 13.06
N VAL A 211 -6.89 -4.74 13.34
CA VAL A 211 -7.58 -6.05 13.30
C VAL A 211 -7.49 -6.67 11.91
N ILE A 212 -7.84 -5.92 10.87
CA ILE A 212 -7.78 -6.38 9.48
C ILE A 212 -6.38 -6.87 9.12
N LYS A 213 -5.33 -6.08 9.40
CA LYS A 213 -3.93 -6.46 9.16
C LYS A 213 -3.59 -7.82 9.77
N ASN A 214 -3.97 -8.01 11.04
CA ASN A 214 -3.64 -9.20 11.80
C ASN A 214 -4.46 -10.43 11.39
N LEU A 215 -5.72 -10.24 10.98
CA LEU A 215 -6.52 -11.32 10.39
C LEU A 215 -5.92 -11.80 9.05
N ILE A 216 -5.56 -10.87 8.15
CA ILE A 216 -4.92 -11.21 6.87
C ILE A 216 -3.61 -11.99 7.13
N TYR A 217 -2.77 -11.47 8.02
CA TYR A 217 -1.49 -12.10 8.35
C TYR A 217 -1.64 -13.48 9.00
N GLN A 218 -2.59 -13.63 9.94
CA GLN A 218 -2.89 -14.92 10.56
C GLN A 218 -3.33 -15.95 9.51
N ILE A 219 -4.28 -15.59 8.66
CA ILE A 219 -4.80 -16.47 7.60
C ILE A 219 -3.66 -16.92 6.68
N TRP A 220 -2.83 -15.98 6.21
CA TRP A 220 -1.68 -16.32 5.38
C TRP A 220 -0.76 -17.34 6.05
N ARG A 221 -0.35 -17.14 7.31
CA ARG A 221 0.54 -18.07 8.02
C ARG A 221 -0.08 -19.46 8.19
N TRP A 222 -1.37 -19.50 8.47
CA TRP A 222 -2.08 -20.76 8.66
C TRP A 222 -2.21 -21.54 7.35
N ILE A 223 -2.38 -20.83 6.24
CA ILE A 223 -2.31 -21.40 4.89
C ILE A 223 -0.90 -21.95 4.62
N GLN A 224 0.16 -21.18 4.90
CA GLN A 224 1.55 -21.63 4.72
C GLN A 224 1.90 -22.85 5.58
N LYS A 225 1.37 -22.93 6.82
CA LYS A 225 1.55 -24.10 7.70
C LYS A 225 0.72 -25.31 7.24
N GLY A 226 -0.32 -25.10 6.44
CA GLY A 226 -1.24 -26.14 5.98
C GLY A 226 -2.33 -26.53 6.99
N ILE A 227 -2.58 -25.68 8.00
CA ILE A 227 -3.68 -25.88 8.97
C ILE A 227 -4.97 -25.14 8.57
N GLU A 228 -4.87 -24.24 7.59
CA GLU A 228 -5.98 -23.59 6.91
C GLU A 228 -5.82 -23.86 5.41
N LYS A 229 -6.93 -24.15 4.71
CA LYS A 229 -6.87 -24.32 3.26
C LYS A 229 -6.76 -22.95 2.58
N PRO A 230 -6.03 -22.84 1.46
CA PRO A 230 -6.15 -21.68 0.58
C PRO A 230 -7.61 -21.42 0.22
N SER A 231 -7.94 -20.15 0.01
CA SER A 231 -9.21 -19.72 -0.57
C SER A 231 -9.41 -20.39 -1.93
N ASP A 232 -10.66 -20.66 -2.27
CA ASP A 232 -11.12 -21.10 -3.59
C ASP A 232 -11.96 -20.01 -4.29
N GLY A 233 -12.12 -18.84 -3.66
CA GLY A 233 -12.83 -17.69 -4.20
C GLY A 233 -11.95 -16.48 -4.52
N ASN A 234 -12.58 -15.37 -4.87
CA ASN A 234 -11.90 -14.10 -5.12
C ASN A 234 -11.59 -13.35 -3.81
N ILE A 235 -10.94 -12.18 -3.92
CA ILE A 235 -10.56 -11.32 -2.78
C ILE A 235 -11.77 -10.97 -1.88
N ARG A 236 -12.97 -10.86 -2.45
CA ARG A 236 -14.20 -10.56 -1.71
C ARG A 236 -14.60 -11.68 -0.75
N SER A 237 -14.24 -12.93 -1.05
CA SER A 237 -14.44 -14.05 -0.14
C SER A 237 -13.64 -13.90 1.15
N LEU A 238 -12.39 -13.39 1.08
CA LEU A 238 -11.62 -13.05 2.28
C LEU A 238 -12.27 -11.90 3.05
N TRP A 239 -12.77 -10.88 2.34
CA TRP A 239 -13.51 -9.78 2.99
C TRP A 239 -14.68 -10.30 3.83
N TYR A 240 -15.47 -11.26 3.32
CA TYR A 240 -16.59 -11.79 4.08
C TYR A 240 -16.17 -12.51 5.37
N LYS A 241 -15.02 -13.21 5.37
CA LYS A 241 -14.46 -13.81 6.60
C LYS A 241 -14.10 -12.73 7.63
N ILE A 242 -13.50 -11.63 7.20
CA ILE A 242 -13.09 -10.52 8.07
C ILE A 242 -14.30 -9.69 8.54
N LYS A 243 -15.25 -9.43 7.64
CA LYS A 243 -16.50 -8.69 7.91
C LYS A 243 -17.25 -9.28 9.09
N GLY A 244 -17.34 -10.62 9.18
CA GLY A 244 -18.01 -11.30 10.30
C GLY A 244 -17.37 -10.96 11.65
N VAL A 245 -16.04 -10.99 11.73
CA VAL A 245 -15.28 -10.65 12.94
C VAL A 245 -15.49 -9.19 13.31
N LEU A 246 -15.43 -8.29 12.33
CA LEU A 246 -15.65 -6.87 12.58
C LEU A 246 -17.07 -6.61 13.10
N ALA A 247 -18.09 -7.17 12.45
CA ALA A 247 -19.49 -7.00 12.86
C ALA A 247 -19.75 -7.47 14.30
N GLN A 248 -19.11 -8.55 14.73
CA GLN A 248 -19.20 -9.06 16.11
C GLN A 248 -18.64 -8.08 17.16
N HIS A 249 -17.64 -7.27 16.79
CA HIS A 249 -16.88 -6.46 17.75
C HIS A 249 -17.10 -4.96 17.65
N SER A 250 -17.48 -4.44 16.48
CA SER A 250 -17.68 -3.00 16.24
C SER A 250 -19.13 -2.54 16.46
N ASN A 251 -20.07 -3.44 16.79
CA ASN A 251 -21.53 -3.22 16.89
C ASN A 251 -22.21 -2.67 15.61
N ILE A 252 -21.47 -2.08 14.67
CA ILE A 252 -21.89 -1.62 13.34
C ILE A 252 -20.69 -1.75 12.40
N LEU A 253 -20.91 -2.24 11.18
CA LEU A 253 -19.91 -2.18 10.10
C LEU A 253 -19.87 -0.75 9.55
N GLY A 254 -18.70 -0.11 9.64
CA GLY A 254 -18.50 1.22 9.09
C GLY A 254 -18.58 1.19 7.55
N ALA A 255 -19.13 2.25 6.96
CA ALA A 255 -19.21 2.39 5.50
C ALA A 255 -17.83 2.23 4.81
N ASN A 256 -16.76 2.61 5.51
CA ASN A 256 -15.39 2.59 4.99
C ASN A 256 -14.60 1.32 5.35
N ASP A 257 -15.19 0.33 6.04
CA ASP A 257 -14.44 -0.84 6.50
C ASP A 257 -13.99 -1.73 5.33
N VAL A 258 -14.82 -1.81 4.28
CA VAL A 258 -14.49 -2.53 3.05
C VAL A 258 -13.31 -1.89 2.31
N ASP A 259 -13.29 -0.56 2.22
CA ASP A 259 -12.18 0.18 1.60
C ASP A 259 -10.92 0.09 2.47
N THR A 260 -11.08 0.09 3.79
CA THR A 260 -9.99 -0.16 4.74
C THR A 260 -9.41 -1.56 4.53
N PHE A 261 -10.24 -2.56 4.28
CA PHE A 261 -9.79 -3.91 3.94
C PHE A 261 -9.00 -3.94 2.62
N TYR A 262 -9.55 -3.43 1.53
CA TYR A 262 -8.87 -3.47 0.23
C TYR A 262 -7.56 -2.67 0.25
N SER A 263 -7.57 -1.46 0.83
CA SER A 263 -6.36 -0.65 0.94
C SER A 263 -5.29 -1.29 1.84
N THR A 264 -5.70 -1.98 2.91
CA THR A 264 -4.77 -2.70 3.79
C THR A 264 -4.17 -3.92 3.10
N LEU A 265 -4.99 -4.72 2.42
CA LEU A 265 -4.51 -5.87 1.67
C LEU A 265 -3.54 -5.43 0.56
N GLN A 266 -3.91 -4.40 -0.21
CA GLN A 266 -3.05 -3.82 -1.24
C GLN A 266 -1.73 -3.29 -0.65
N GLU A 267 -1.78 -2.61 0.49
CA GLU A 267 -0.58 -2.15 1.19
C GLU A 267 0.35 -3.31 1.55
N MET A 268 -0.19 -4.41 2.08
CA MET A 268 0.59 -5.57 2.51
C MET A 268 1.17 -6.36 1.33
N VAL A 269 0.41 -6.52 0.24
CA VAL A 269 0.84 -7.23 -0.98
C VAL A 269 1.78 -6.37 -1.81
N GLU A 270 1.31 -5.19 -2.26
CA GLU A 270 1.99 -4.43 -3.32
C GLU A 270 3.08 -3.51 -2.79
N LYS A 271 2.88 -2.89 -1.62
CA LYS A 271 3.84 -1.92 -1.06
C LYS A 271 4.85 -2.57 -0.13
N LYS A 272 4.42 -3.53 0.68
CA LYS A 272 5.28 -4.22 1.64
C LYS A 272 5.85 -5.53 1.11
N GLY A 273 5.19 -6.17 0.15
CA GLY A 273 5.66 -7.43 -0.42
C GLY A 273 5.71 -8.57 0.60
N PHE A 274 4.84 -8.56 1.60
CA PHE A 274 4.83 -9.62 2.63
C PHE A 274 4.40 -10.97 2.06
N PHE A 275 3.52 -10.95 1.07
CA PHE A 275 2.93 -12.11 0.42
C PHE A 275 2.31 -11.69 -0.91
N ARG A 276 2.01 -12.66 -1.75
CA ARG A 276 1.33 -12.51 -3.05
C ARG A 276 -0.16 -12.79 -2.90
N TYR A 277 -1.00 -12.28 -3.81
CA TYR A 277 -2.42 -12.65 -3.83
C TYR A 277 -2.62 -14.16 -4.03
N LYS A 278 -1.80 -14.77 -4.90
CA LYS A 278 -1.80 -16.23 -5.16
C LYS A 278 -1.49 -17.07 -3.90
N ASP A 279 -0.74 -16.55 -2.94
CA ASP A 279 -0.39 -17.28 -1.71
C ASP A 279 -1.62 -17.52 -0.80
N PHE A 280 -2.72 -16.79 -1.01
CA PHE A 280 -4.00 -17.03 -0.35
C PHE A 280 -4.91 -17.99 -1.13
N GLY A 281 -4.55 -18.39 -2.35
CA GLY A 281 -5.43 -19.15 -3.25
C GLY A 281 -6.46 -18.31 -3.99
N PHE A 282 -6.33 -16.98 -4.02
CA PHE A 282 -7.31 -16.15 -4.73
C PHE A 282 -7.35 -16.46 -6.23
N MET A 283 -8.56 -16.61 -6.75
CA MET A 283 -8.77 -16.78 -8.19
C MET A 283 -8.40 -15.53 -8.96
N ASP A 284 -7.64 -15.71 -10.05
CA ASP A 284 -7.47 -14.71 -11.08
C ASP A 284 -8.74 -14.64 -11.94
N MET A 285 -9.58 -13.64 -11.69
CA MET A 285 -10.81 -13.44 -12.47
C MET A 285 -10.55 -13.11 -13.95
N ASN A 286 -9.30 -12.80 -14.32
CA ASN A 286 -8.90 -12.53 -15.69
C ASN A 286 -8.26 -13.73 -16.38
N GLU A 287 -8.24 -14.91 -15.73
CA GLU A 287 -7.66 -16.15 -16.27
C GLU A 287 -8.19 -16.50 -17.68
N PRO A 288 -9.50 -16.41 -18.00
CA PRO A 288 -10.00 -16.74 -19.33
C PRO A 288 -9.42 -15.87 -20.46
N TYR A 289 -8.89 -14.69 -20.12
CA TYR A 289 -8.42 -13.67 -21.04
C TYR A 289 -6.90 -13.63 -21.18
N ARG A 290 -6.20 -14.65 -20.68
CA ARG A 290 -4.76 -14.84 -20.87
C ARG A 290 -4.46 -16.30 -21.26
N GLY A 291 -3.30 -16.51 -21.86
CA GLY A 291 -2.86 -17.85 -22.22
C GLY A 291 -1.36 -17.90 -22.52
N ILE A 292 -0.75 -19.05 -22.28
CA ILE A 292 0.67 -19.28 -22.57
C ILE A 292 0.81 -20.02 -23.89
N GLY A 293 1.65 -19.47 -24.77
CA GLY A 293 1.87 -20.02 -26.10
C GLY A 293 2.58 -21.37 -26.07
N ALA A 294 2.10 -22.33 -26.86
CA ALA A 294 2.68 -23.67 -26.91
C ALA A 294 4.06 -23.74 -27.62
N LYS A 295 4.38 -22.78 -28.52
CA LYS A 295 5.59 -22.82 -29.35
C LYS A 295 6.58 -21.70 -29.01
N ASN A 296 6.08 -20.50 -28.77
CA ASN A 296 6.86 -19.29 -28.52
C ASN A 296 6.27 -18.54 -27.32
N PRO A 297 6.26 -19.13 -26.11
CA PRO A 297 5.66 -18.52 -24.93
C PRO A 297 6.29 -17.16 -24.56
N GLU A 298 7.54 -16.90 -24.97
CA GLU A 298 8.27 -15.65 -24.74
C GLU A 298 7.76 -14.47 -25.58
N ILE A 299 6.96 -14.75 -26.61
CA ILE A 299 6.31 -13.73 -27.42
C ILE A 299 4.90 -13.55 -26.89
N ILE A 300 4.54 -12.31 -26.56
CA ILE A 300 3.27 -11.98 -25.91
C ILE A 300 2.50 -11.03 -26.82
N LEU A 301 1.25 -11.39 -27.16
CA LEU A 301 0.28 -10.47 -27.75
C LEU A 301 -0.63 -9.92 -26.64
N ALA A 302 -0.42 -8.67 -26.28
CA ALA A 302 -1.12 -7.99 -25.21
C ALA A 302 -2.13 -6.97 -25.75
N SER A 303 -3.27 -6.86 -25.10
CA SER A 303 -4.19 -5.73 -25.33
C SER A 303 -4.80 -5.20 -24.06
N GLU A 304 -5.01 -3.89 -24.04
CA GLU A 304 -5.75 -3.19 -23.01
C GLU A 304 -7.23 -3.61 -22.90
N LYS A 305 -7.86 -3.98 -24.02
CA LYS A 305 -9.31 -4.18 -24.11
C LYS A 305 -9.72 -5.65 -24.17
N LEU A 306 -10.68 -6.03 -23.34
CA LEU A 306 -11.32 -7.35 -23.39
C LEU A 306 -12.05 -7.61 -24.73
N GLY A 307 -12.55 -6.56 -25.40
CA GLY A 307 -13.23 -6.69 -26.69
C GLY A 307 -12.36 -7.31 -27.79
N HIS A 308 -11.04 -7.22 -27.66
CA HIS A 308 -10.08 -7.83 -28.59
C HIS A 308 -9.82 -9.33 -28.33
N TYR A 309 -10.37 -9.90 -27.26
CA TYR A 309 -10.02 -11.25 -26.81
C TYR A 309 -10.12 -12.32 -27.90
N LEU A 310 -11.24 -12.43 -28.61
CA LEU A 310 -11.44 -13.48 -29.61
C LEU A 310 -10.44 -13.35 -30.78
N PHE A 311 -10.18 -12.11 -31.21
CA PHE A 311 -9.23 -11.82 -32.27
C PHE A 311 -7.79 -12.16 -31.84
N ILE A 312 -7.38 -11.69 -30.66
CA ILE A 312 -6.05 -11.91 -30.10
C ILE A 312 -5.80 -13.39 -29.81
N LYS A 313 -6.76 -14.08 -29.20
CA LYS A 313 -6.65 -15.50 -28.90
C LYS A 313 -6.48 -16.31 -30.19
N LYS A 314 -7.31 -16.06 -31.21
CA LYS A 314 -7.22 -16.76 -32.50
C LYS A 314 -5.84 -16.56 -33.15
N LEU A 315 -5.33 -15.33 -33.12
CA LEU A 315 -4.02 -15.01 -33.68
C LEU A 315 -2.88 -15.64 -32.86
N ALA A 316 -2.99 -15.61 -31.53
CA ALA A 316 -2.02 -16.18 -30.62
C ALA A 316 -1.91 -17.71 -30.77
N ASP A 317 -3.06 -18.39 -30.79
CA ASP A 317 -3.17 -19.84 -30.99
C ASP A 317 -2.56 -20.26 -32.33
N ALA A 318 -2.85 -19.53 -33.41
CA ALA A 318 -2.34 -19.82 -34.76
C ALA A 318 -0.80 -19.79 -34.84
N HIS A 319 -0.15 -18.95 -34.04
CA HIS A 319 1.31 -18.80 -34.03
C HIS A 319 1.99 -19.41 -32.80
N GLY A 320 1.20 -19.99 -31.89
CA GLY A 320 1.66 -20.58 -30.63
C GLY A 320 2.37 -19.58 -29.72
N VAL A 321 1.95 -18.32 -29.71
CA VAL A 321 2.48 -17.26 -28.83
C VAL A 321 1.59 -17.08 -27.59
N SER A 322 2.12 -16.47 -26.53
CA SER A 322 1.33 -16.12 -25.35
C SER A 322 0.43 -14.91 -25.63
N PHE A 323 -0.65 -14.76 -24.88
CA PHE A 323 -1.50 -13.58 -24.96
C PHE A 323 -2.07 -13.16 -23.62
N ILE A 324 -2.43 -11.88 -23.53
CA ILE A 324 -3.14 -11.32 -22.38
C ILE A 324 -4.02 -10.14 -22.83
N CYS A 325 -5.31 -10.23 -22.54
CA CYS A 325 -6.26 -9.12 -22.66
C CYS A 325 -6.57 -8.58 -21.26
N LEU A 326 -6.47 -7.27 -21.12
CA LEU A 326 -6.72 -6.56 -19.87
C LEU A 326 -8.12 -5.95 -19.88
N LYS A 327 -8.50 -5.35 -18.75
CA LYS A 327 -9.71 -4.56 -18.58
C LYS A 327 -9.33 -3.19 -18.03
N GLY A 328 -8.44 -2.50 -18.75
CA GLY A 328 -7.76 -1.29 -18.26
C GLY A 328 -6.43 -1.62 -17.55
N GLU A 329 -6.19 -0.99 -16.39
CA GLU A 329 -4.95 -1.18 -15.64
C GLU A 329 -4.70 -2.65 -15.26
N PRO A 330 -3.47 -3.19 -15.45
CA PRO A 330 -3.17 -4.58 -15.15
C PRO A 330 -3.30 -4.87 -13.65
N ALA A 331 -4.18 -5.82 -13.30
CA ALA A 331 -4.35 -6.26 -11.93
C ALA A 331 -3.12 -7.06 -11.46
N VAL A 332 -2.61 -6.77 -10.27
CA VAL A 332 -1.41 -7.44 -9.73
C VAL A 332 -1.60 -8.95 -9.63
N ILE A 333 -2.78 -9.42 -9.20
CA ILE A 333 -3.10 -10.86 -9.16
C ILE A 333 -2.96 -11.52 -10.53
N THR A 334 -3.53 -10.93 -11.59
CA THR A 334 -3.41 -11.45 -12.96
C THR A 334 -1.96 -11.49 -13.39
N MET A 335 -1.18 -10.46 -13.05
CA MET A 335 0.25 -10.42 -13.34
C MET A 335 1.04 -11.49 -12.59
N GLU A 336 0.71 -11.78 -11.33
CA GLU A 336 1.34 -12.86 -10.55
C GLU A 336 1.15 -14.22 -11.24
N TYR A 337 -0.10 -14.57 -11.58
CA TYR A 337 -0.40 -15.83 -12.23
C TYR A 337 0.22 -15.92 -13.63
N PHE A 338 -0.01 -14.92 -14.48
CA PHE A 338 0.52 -14.92 -15.84
C PHE A 338 2.05 -14.97 -15.87
N SER A 339 2.71 -14.24 -14.97
CA SER A 339 4.16 -14.22 -14.87
C SER A 339 4.75 -15.55 -14.38
N ASP A 340 4.12 -16.20 -13.40
CA ASP A 340 4.52 -17.54 -12.93
C ASP A 340 4.38 -18.56 -14.07
N ASP A 341 3.24 -18.56 -14.77
CA ASP A 341 2.97 -19.50 -15.87
C ASP A 341 3.94 -19.27 -17.05
N LEU A 342 4.25 -18.00 -17.37
CA LEU A 342 5.29 -17.65 -18.33
C LEU A 342 6.66 -18.15 -17.86
N LYS A 343 7.01 -17.97 -16.59
CA LYS A 343 8.34 -18.36 -16.07
C LYS A 343 8.55 -19.86 -16.21
N GLU A 344 7.53 -20.66 -15.93
CA GLU A 344 7.56 -22.11 -16.08
C GLU A 344 7.82 -22.53 -17.53
N LYS A 345 7.14 -21.89 -18.51
CA LYS A 345 7.23 -22.30 -19.92
C LYS A 345 8.36 -21.63 -20.72
N CYS A 346 8.68 -20.36 -20.43
CA CYS A 346 9.68 -19.59 -21.16
C CYS A 346 11.12 -19.95 -20.79
N CYS A 347 11.36 -20.64 -19.67
CA CYS A 347 12.70 -21.01 -19.18
C CYS A 347 13.68 -19.83 -19.12
N GLY A 348 13.19 -18.62 -18.80
CA GLY A 348 14.02 -17.41 -18.68
C GLY A 348 14.36 -16.68 -19.98
N LYS A 349 13.79 -17.09 -21.13
CA LYS A 349 13.94 -16.34 -22.38
C LYS A 349 13.45 -14.90 -22.23
N PRO A 350 14.17 -13.91 -22.79
CA PRO A 350 13.72 -12.53 -22.81
C PRO A 350 12.39 -12.36 -23.56
N LEU A 351 11.47 -11.60 -22.99
CA LEU A 351 10.12 -11.43 -23.52
C LEU A 351 10.10 -10.40 -24.65
N THR A 352 9.29 -10.68 -25.68
CA THR A 352 8.91 -9.70 -26.70
C THR A 352 7.41 -9.45 -26.62
N VAL A 353 7.02 -8.20 -26.38
CA VAL A 353 5.61 -7.82 -26.17
C VAL A 353 5.10 -7.04 -27.36
N PHE A 354 4.08 -7.58 -28.02
CA PHE A 354 3.26 -6.87 -29.00
C PHE A 354 2.06 -6.26 -28.26
N SER A 355 1.88 -4.94 -28.34
CA SER A 355 0.89 -4.21 -27.54
C SER A 355 -0.18 -3.56 -28.42
N ILE A 356 -1.44 -3.72 -28.03
CA ILE A 356 -2.60 -3.03 -28.58
C ILE A 356 -3.24 -2.23 -27.43
N SER A 357 -2.98 -0.92 -27.40
CA SER A 357 -3.56 0.03 -26.45
C SER A 357 -4.12 1.23 -27.20
N ASP A 358 -4.97 2.01 -26.54
CA ASP A 358 -5.44 3.27 -27.09
C ASP A 358 -4.28 4.26 -27.32
N ILE A 359 -4.46 5.16 -28.29
CA ILE A 359 -3.53 6.26 -28.58
C ILE A 359 -3.96 7.46 -27.73
N ASP A 360 -3.78 7.32 -26.42
CA ASP A 360 -4.07 8.36 -25.44
C ASP A 360 -3.15 8.19 -24.19
N PRO A 361 -3.20 9.11 -23.21
CA PRO A 361 -2.40 9.00 -22.00
C PRO A 361 -2.70 7.74 -21.15
N ALA A 362 -3.93 7.22 -21.17
CA ALA A 362 -4.35 6.09 -20.37
C ALA A 362 -3.82 4.76 -20.95
N GLY A 363 -3.97 4.55 -22.26
CA GLY A 363 -3.43 3.38 -22.95
C GLY A 363 -1.91 3.28 -22.81
N TYR A 364 -1.20 4.41 -22.89
CA TYR A 364 0.25 4.46 -22.60
C TYR A 364 0.60 4.21 -21.12
N SER A 365 -0.28 4.57 -20.16
CA SER A 365 -0.11 4.20 -18.75
C SER A 365 -0.22 2.68 -18.56
N ILE A 366 -1.27 2.09 -19.14
CA ILE A 366 -1.59 0.66 -19.04
C ILE A 366 -0.49 -0.20 -19.64
N GLU A 367 -0.02 0.14 -20.85
CA GLU A 367 1.11 -0.52 -21.50
C GLU A 367 2.37 -0.48 -20.62
N ARG A 368 2.73 0.70 -20.10
CA ARG A 368 3.90 0.84 -19.21
C ARG A 368 3.74 0.05 -17.92
N ASN A 369 2.53 0.01 -17.33
CA ASN A 369 2.27 -0.74 -16.11
C ASN A 369 2.32 -2.25 -16.34
N LEU A 370 1.86 -2.73 -17.50
CA LEU A 370 2.00 -4.13 -17.91
C LEU A 370 3.48 -4.52 -18.01
N LEU A 371 4.27 -3.71 -18.73
CA LEU A 371 5.70 -3.94 -18.92
C LEU A 371 6.46 -3.88 -17.59
N ARG A 372 6.14 -2.92 -16.72
CA ARG A 372 6.72 -2.82 -15.38
C ARG A 372 6.35 -4.03 -14.53
N GLY A 373 5.11 -4.54 -14.65
CA GLY A 373 4.65 -5.74 -13.97
C GLY A 373 5.44 -6.98 -14.38
N LEU A 374 5.55 -7.23 -15.70
CA LEU A 374 6.33 -8.32 -16.26
C LEU A 374 7.83 -8.19 -15.93
N GLY A 375 8.35 -6.97 -16.02
CA GLY A 375 9.76 -6.63 -15.77
C GLY A 375 10.26 -6.87 -14.35
N LYS A 376 9.35 -7.12 -13.38
CA LYS A 376 9.74 -7.55 -12.02
C LYS A 376 10.35 -8.95 -11.99
N VAL A 377 9.98 -9.80 -12.96
CA VAL A 377 10.35 -11.23 -12.98
C VAL A 377 11.12 -11.58 -14.26
N HIS A 378 10.79 -10.93 -15.37
CA HIS A 378 11.29 -11.28 -16.70
C HIS A 378 12.12 -10.16 -17.31
N GLN A 379 13.13 -10.52 -18.10
CA GLN A 379 13.82 -9.56 -18.96
C GLN A 379 12.93 -9.21 -20.16
N ILE A 380 12.70 -7.93 -20.40
CA ILE A 380 11.98 -7.46 -21.60
C ILE A 380 13.03 -7.12 -22.67
N ASN A 381 13.01 -7.84 -23.79
CA ASN A 381 13.89 -7.58 -24.92
C ASN A 381 13.34 -6.48 -25.82
N LYS A 382 12.04 -6.56 -26.14
CA LYS A 382 11.43 -5.64 -27.09
C LYS A 382 9.95 -5.44 -26.84
N VAL A 383 9.49 -4.23 -27.10
CA VAL A 383 8.08 -3.86 -27.16
C VAL A 383 7.77 -3.37 -28.57
N ILE A 384 6.67 -3.84 -29.15
CA ILE A 384 6.21 -3.47 -30.49
C ILE A 384 4.75 -3.03 -30.36
N LYS A 385 4.49 -1.75 -30.56
CA LYS A 385 3.13 -1.23 -30.59
C LYS A 385 2.49 -1.59 -31.95
N LEU A 386 1.32 -2.20 -31.91
CA LEU A 386 0.59 -2.60 -33.12
C LEU A 386 -0.36 -1.52 -33.62
N VAL A 387 -0.80 -0.63 -32.71
CA VAL A 387 -1.66 0.52 -33.03
C VAL A 387 -0.93 1.82 -32.68
N ASP A 388 -0.66 2.61 -33.70
CA ASP A 388 -0.09 3.95 -33.64
C ASP A 388 -0.68 4.80 -34.78
N LEU A 389 -0.36 6.09 -34.85
CA LEU A 389 -0.97 6.98 -35.84
C LEU A 389 -0.67 6.63 -37.32
N SER A 390 0.26 5.73 -37.58
CA SER A 390 0.56 5.28 -38.95
C SER A 390 -0.36 4.14 -39.43
N VAL A 391 -1.27 3.63 -38.59
CA VAL A 391 -2.35 2.73 -39.05
C VAL A 391 -3.54 3.48 -39.63
N PHE A 392 -3.58 4.80 -39.47
CA PHE A 392 -4.67 5.67 -39.89
C PHE A 392 -4.21 6.68 -40.92
N THR A 393 -5.05 6.92 -41.92
CA THR A 393 -4.95 8.07 -42.83
C THR A 393 -5.30 9.37 -42.09
N THR A 394 -4.93 10.51 -42.67
CA THR A 394 -5.22 11.83 -42.07
C THR A 394 -6.72 12.07 -41.99
N GLU A 395 -7.47 11.63 -43.00
CA GLU A 395 -8.92 11.69 -43.09
C GLU A 395 -9.56 10.84 -41.99
N GLU A 396 -9.13 9.58 -41.84
CA GLU A 396 -9.63 8.69 -40.78
C GLU A 396 -9.40 9.28 -39.40
N ILE A 397 -8.20 9.80 -39.11
CA ILE A 397 -7.92 10.48 -37.83
C ILE A 397 -8.92 11.61 -37.58
N GLY A 398 -9.32 12.35 -38.61
CA GLY A 398 -10.32 13.41 -38.50
C GLY A 398 -11.68 12.91 -37.97
N PHE A 399 -12.07 11.68 -38.28
CA PHE A 399 -13.34 11.07 -37.89
C PHE A 399 -13.26 10.26 -36.58
N VAL A 400 -12.16 9.54 -36.34
CA VAL A 400 -12.06 8.59 -35.21
C VAL A 400 -11.46 9.20 -33.94
N ARG A 401 -10.85 10.38 -34.04
CA ARG A 401 -10.27 11.03 -32.87
C ARG A 401 -11.35 11.54 -31.90
N PHE A 402 -11.08 11.43 -30.62
CA PHE A 402 -11.95 11.94 -29.55
C PHE A 402 -11.21 12.92 -28.64
N PRO A 403 -11.89 13.91 -28.05
CA PRO A 403 -11.25 14.88 -27.17
C PRO A 403 -10.84 14.22 -25.85
N VAL A 404 -9.54 14.24 -25.54
CA VAL A 404 -9.00 13.74 -24.27
C VAL A 404 -8.97 14.86 -23.23
N VAL A 405 -8.48 16.04 -23.62
CA VAL A 405 -8.47 17.21 -22.75
C VAL A 405 -8.62 18.49 -23.57
N SER A 406 -9.39 19.43 -23.04
CA SER A 406 -9.53 20.80 -23.57
C SER A 406 -9.15 21.83 -22.51
N TYR A 407 -8.41 22.86 -22.92
CA TYR A 407 -7.99 23.93 -22.03
C TYR A 407 -7.79 25.24 -22.80
N GLU A 408 -7.91 26.36 -22.11
CA GLU A 408 -7.60 27.67 -22.66
C GLU A 408 -6.12 27.98 -22.45
N LYS A 409 -5.48 28.55 -23.46
CA LYS A 409 -4.07 28.95 -23.45
C LYS A 409 -3.94 30.41 -23.86
N LYS A 410 -3.15 31.19 -23.11
CA LYS A 410 -2.68 32.52 -23.47
C LYS A 410 -1.23 32.69 -23.01
N GLY A 411 -0.29 32.62 -23.95
CA GLY A 411 1.14 32.48 -23.60
C GLY A 411 1.38 31.21 -22.78
N GLU A 412 1.99 31.36 -21.61
CA GLU A 412 2.22 30.28 -20.63
C GLU A 412 1.02 30.03 -19.69
N GLN A 413 0.01 30.91 -19.69
CA GLN A 413 -1.16 30.71 -18.83
C GLN A 413 -2.08 29.63 -19.40
N LEU A 414 -2.43 28.67 -18.54
CA LEU A 414 -3.35 27.57 -18.84
C LEU A 414 -4.57 27.64 -17.93
N LYS A 415 -5.77 27.52 -18.51
CA LYS A 415 -7.02 27.40 -17.76
C LYS A 415 -7.78 26.14 -18.17
N PRO A 416 -8.15 25.27 -17.23
CA PRO A 416 -8.92 24.08 -17.57
C PRO A 416 -10.33 24.43 -18.04
N ILE A 417 -10.83 23.69 -19.02
CA ILE A 417 -12.24 23.68 -19.40
C ILE A 417 -12.88 22.46 -18.74
N ALA A 418 -13.93 22.67 -17.95
CA ALA A 418 -14.61 21.58 -17.27
C ALA A 418 -15.08 20.49 -18.28
N PRO A 419 -14.93 19.19 -17.97
CA PRO A 419 -14.59 18.61 -16.66
C PRO A 419 -13.07 18.47 -16.39
N ALA A 420 -12.20 19.00 -17.25
CA ALA A 420 -10.76 18.85 -17.10
C ALA A 420 -10.22 19.54 -15.84
N THR A 421 -9.14 18.99 -15.30
CA THR A 421 -8.34 19.56 -14.20
C THR A 421 -6.96 19.96 -14.69
N ILE A 422 -6.27 20.86 -13.97
CA ILE A 422 -4.87 21.19 -14.27
C ILE A 422 -3.98 19.95 -14.29
N GLY A 423 -4.17 19.00 -13.36
CA GLY A 423 -3.42 17.75 -13.33
C GLY A 423 -3.61 16.89 -14.59
N GLN A 424 -4.84 16.83 -15.13
CA GLN A 424 -5.10 16.13 -16.40
C GLN A 424 -4.42 16.84 -17.57
N ILE A 425 -4.47 18.18 -17.63
CA ILE A 425 -3.81 18.97 -18.68
C ILE A 425 -2.31 18.72 -18.66
N THR A 426 -1.67 18.80 -17.50
CA THR A 426 -0.23 18.55 -17.36
C THR A 426 0.15 17.15 -17.84
N LYS A 427 -0.61 16.11 -17.46
CA LYS A 427 -0.37 14.74 -17.90
C LYS A 427 -0.55 14.56 -19.40
N CYS A 428 -1.63 15.09 -19.98
CA CYS A 428 -1.93 14.96 -21.40
C CYS A 428 -0.93 15.74 -22.25
N ARG A 429 -0.52 16.94 -21.81
CA ARG A 429 0.54 17.70 -22.48
C ARG A 429 1.87 16.96 -22.44
N ALA A 430 2.28 16.44 -21.28
CA ALA A 430 3.52 15.67 -21.17
C ALA A 430 3.51 14.43 -22.08
N TRP A 431 2.37 13.73 -22.18
CA TRP A 431 2.19 12.64 -23.14
C TRP A 431 2.28 13.11 -24.59
N PHE A 432 1.53 14.15 -24.96
CA PHE A 432 1.52 14.65 -26.33
C PHE A 432 2.90 15.17 -26.77
N GLU A 433 3.53 15.99 -25.94
CA GLU A 433 4.83 16.61 -26.19
C GLU A 433 6.00 15.63 -26.02
N GLY A 434 5.83 14.54 -25.28
CA GLY A 434 6.87 13.53 -25.05
C GLY A 434 6.83 12.36 -26.02
N GLU A 435 5.65 11.81 -26.26
CA GLU A 435 5.45 10.50 -26.92
C GLU A 435 4.92 10.62 -28.35
N ILE A 436 4.01 11.57 -28.62
CA ILE A 436 3.27 11.63 -29.89
C ILE A 436 3.83 12.68 -30.86
N LYS A 437 3.87 13.94 -30.42
CA LYS A 437 4.31 15.12 -31.20
C LYS A 437 3.69 15.24 -32.60
N ASP A 438 2.44 14.82 -32.75
CA ASP A 438 1.73 14.78 -34.03
C ASP A 438 0.59 15.80 -34.04
N GLY A 439 0.69 16.80 -34.92
CA GLY A 439 -0.29 17.87 -35.04
C GLY A 439 -1.71 17.40 -35.42
N ARG A 440 -1.86 16.19 -35.98
CA ARG A 440 -3.18 15.63 -36.33
C ARG A 440 -4.06 15.37 -35.09
N LEU A 441 -3.45 15.18 -33.92
CA LEU A 441 -4.14 15.04 -32.64
C LEU A 441 -4.30 16.36 -31.87
N LEU A 442 -4.00 17.50 -32.49
CA LEU A 442 -4.16 18.81 -31.87
C LEU A 442 -5.19 19.63 -32.65
N SER A 443 -6.08 20.31 -31.93
CA SER A 443 -6.93 21.34 -32.51
C SER A 443 -6.89 22.62 -31.69
N GLU A 444 -6.70 23.75 -32.37
CA GLU A 444 -6.76 25.08 -31.76
C GLU A 444 -7.93 25.86 -32.34
N LYS A 445 -8.71 26.50 -31.46
CA LYS A 445 -9.78 27.43 -31.84
C LYS A 445 -9.55 28.77 -31.15
N ASP A 446 -9.53 29.85 -31.92
CA ASP A 446 -9.41 31.20 -31.36
C ASP A 446 -10.68 31.56 -30.57
N LYS A 447 -10.49 32.13 -29.38
CA LYS A 447 -11.57 32.64 -28.51
C LYS A 447 -11.59 34.17 -28.46
N GLY A 448 -10.62 34.84 -29.10
CA GLY A 448 -10.44 36.28 -29.03
C GLY A 448 -9.66 36.73 -27.79
N GLY A 449 -9.14 37.95 -27.82
CA GLY A 449 -8.38 38.53 -26.69
C GLY A 449 -7.04 37.82 -26.40
N GLY A 450 -6.48 37.12 -27.38
CA GLY A 450 -5.25 36.33 -27.27
C GLY A 450 -5.42 34.97 -26.58
N TRP A 451 -6.65 34.55 -26.29
CA TRP A 451 -6.95 33.23 -25.76
C TRP A 451 -7.27 32.24 -26.89
N LYS A 452 -6.70 31.04 -26.81
CA LYS A 452 -7.04 29.92 -27.68
C LYS A 452 -7.57 28.77 -26.85
N VAL A 453 -8.60 28.09 -27.35
CA VAL A 453 -9.01 26.78 -26.85
C VAL A 453 -8.16 25.73 -27.56
N VAL A 454 -7.34 25.03 -26.79
CA VAL A 454 -6.53 23.91 -27.28
C VAL A 454 -7.21 22.62 -26.84
N THR A 455 -7.39 21.69 -27.77
CA THR A 455 -7.84 20.34 -27.48
C THR A 455 -6.82 19.34 -27.97
N ILE A 456 -6.39 18.47 -27.06
CA ILE A 456 -5.58 17.30 -27.38
C ILE A 456 -6.54 16.12 -27.53
N HIS A 457 -6.42 15.43 -28.65
CA HIS A 457 -7.24 14.30 -29.01
C HIS A 457 -6.49 12.98 -28.81
N GLY A 458 -7.23 11.90 -28.67
CA GLY A 458 -6.76 10.52 -28.68
C GLY A 458 -7.51 9.69 -29.71
N ILE A 459 -7.11 8.44 -29.91
CA ILE A 459 -7.80 7.49 -30.79
C ILE A 459 -7.94 6.15 -30.07
N GLU A 460 -9.13 5.56 -30.15
CA GLU A 460 -9.37 4.23 -29.59
C GLU A 460 -8.71 3.17 -30.47
N SER A 461 -8.09 2.18 -29.84
CA SER A 461 -7.50 1.04 -30.53
C SER A 461 -8.52 0.18 -31.28
N ASP A 462 -9.79 0.19 -30.86
CA ASP A 462 -10.90 -0.47 -31.57
C ASP A 462 -11.17 0.15 -32.95
N ALA A 463 -10.75 1.41 -33.18
CA ALA A 463 -10.92 2.07 -34.47
C ALA A 463 -9.94 1.55 -35.53
N ALA A 464 -8.87 0.87 -35.14
CA ALA A 464 -7.89 0.32 -36.06
C ALA A 464 -8.41 -0.96 -36.73
N ASP A 465 -8.18 -1.08 -38.05
CA ASP A 465 -8.54 -2.29 -38.79
C ASP A 465 -7.75 -3.51 -38.26
N ARG A 466 -8.49 -4.58 -37.93
CA ARG A 466 -7.95 -5.83 -37.40
C ARG A 466 -7.02 -6.53 -38.38
N GLU A 467 -7.24 -6.41 -39.69
CA GLU A 467 -6.33 -6.98 -40.69
C GLU A 467 -5.00 -6.21 -40.71
N ILE A 468 -5.01 -4.88 -40.59
CA ILE A 468 -3.78 -4.09 -40.45
C ILE A 468 -3.00 -4.49 -39.17
N ILE A 469 -3.70 -4.66 -38.05
CA ILE A 469 -3.09 -5.12 -36.78
C ILE A 469 -2.44 -6.50 -36.97
N LYS A 470 -3.15 -7.43 -37.62
CA LYS A 470 -2.66 -8.78 -37.92
C LYS A 470 -1.44 -8.74 -38.82
N ASP A 471 -1.45 -7.97 -39.90
CA ASP A 471 -0.32 -7.84 -40.81
C ASP A 471 0.92 -7.27 -40.12
N ARG A 472 0.75 -6.25 -39.27
CA ARG A 472 1.83 -5.71 -38.43
C ARG A 472 2.38 -6.74 -37.46
N PHE A 473 1.50 -7.51 -36.83
CA PHE A 473 1.91 -8.60 -35.95
C PHE A 473 2.73 -9.65 -36.70
N LEU A 474 2.27 -10.11 -37.87
CA LEU A 474 2.96 -11.10 -38.69
C LEU A 474 4.32 -10.59 -39.18
N ALA A 475 4.38 -9.34 -39.66
CA ALA A 475 5.63 -8.71 -40.09
C ALA A 475 6.63 -8.57 -38.93
N GLY A 476 6.15 -8.18 -37.74
CA GLY A 476 6.95 -8.10 -36.53
C GLY A 476 7.44 -9.47 -36.06
N LEU A 477 6.56 -10.48 -36.08
CA LEU A 477 6.87 -11.86 -35.69
C LEU A 477 7.94 -12.46 -36.61
N GLY A 478 7.86 -12.22 -37.93
CA GLY A 478 8.88 -12.63 -38.90
C GLY A 478 10.26 -12.04 -38.57
N LYS A 479 10.31 -10.75 -38.20
CA LYS A 479 11.57 -10.08 -37.79
C LYS A 479 12.14 -10.66 -36.49
N VAL A 480 11.28 -11.04 -35.54
CA VAL A 480 11.70 -11.65 -34.27
C VAL A 480 12.27 -13.05 -34.51
N ARG A 481 11.63 -13.86 -35.36
CA ARG A 481 12.07 -15.23 -35.66
C ARG A 481 13.35 -15.30 -36.51
N ASN A 482 13.55 -14.35 -37.42
CA ASN A 482 14.69 -14.37 -38.34
C ASN A 482 16.00 -13.87 -37.71
N LYS A 483 15.96 -13.25 -36.51
CA LYS A 483 17.16 -12.97 -35.74
C LYS A 483 17.57 -14.22 -34.98
N LYS A 484 18.43 -15.05 -35.58
CA LYS A 484 19.17 -16.08 -34.83
C LYS A 484 19.93 -15.41 -33.68
N PRO A 485 20.01 -16.03 -32.49
CA PRO A 485 20.95 -15.60 -31.47
C PRO A 485 22.35 -15.71 -32.07
N VAL A 486 23.12 -14.62 -32.02
CA VAL A 486 24.57 -14.72 -32.17
C VAL A 486 25.02 -15.51 -30.95
N VAL A 487 25.52 -16.72 -31.20
CA VAL A 487 26.05 -17.66 -30.20
C VAL A 487 27.24 -17.04 -29.48
#